data_AF-A0A931NZL1-F1
#
_entry.id   AF-A0A931NZL1-F1
#
_cell.length_a   1.000
_cell.length_b   1.000
_cell.length_c   1.000
_cell.angle_alpha   90.00
_cell.angle_beta   90.00
_cell.angle_gamma   90.00
#
_symmetry.space_group_name_H-M   'P 1'
#
loop_
_entity.id
_entity.type
_entity.pdbx_description
1 polymer ?
#
loop_
_entity_poly.entity_id
_entity_poly.type
_entity_poly.pdbx_seq_one_letter_code
_entity_poly.pdbx_strand_id
1 'polypeptide(L)'
;MKRLLIATALAGLMAGPALADGMDNAVGNTVRVIVNDAGNGFDAYFDADGAYSDSLGRSGAGWTASGNELCINPPDGAMNEDGSPAQSNCGPWNPDLAVGDSWQTDGWGDGTITITILEGRGHDAPTPPSQ
;
A
#
# COMPACT_ATOMS: atom_id res chain seq x y z
N MET A 1 -43.56 15.48 39.27
CA MET A 1 -43.21 14.06 39.05
C MET A 1 -41.89 13.99 38.32
N LYS A 2 -41.03 13.09 38.78
CA LYS A 2 -39.64 12.86 38.38
C LYS A 2 -39.64 12.04 37.09
N ARG A 3 -39.03 12.53 36.01
CA ARG A 3 -38.61 11.69 34.88
C ARG A 3 -37.24 12.17 34.40
N LEU A 4 -36.21 11.53 34.96
CA LEU A 4 -34.87 11.49 34.39
C LEU A 4 -34.96 10.81 33.02
N LEU A 5 -34.37 11.43 32.00
CA LEU A 5 -33.87 10.72 30.83
C LEU A 5 -32.38 11.01 30.74
N ILE A 6 -31.61 10.00 31.13
CA ILE A 6 -30.18 9.87 30.94
C ILE A 6 -30.00 9.66 29.43
N ALA A 7 -29.38 10.62 28.73
CA ALA A 7 -28.92 10.42 27.37
C ALA A 7 -27.46 9.96 27.44
N THR A 8 -27.27 8.69 27.10
CA THR A 8 -26.04 7.93 27.10
C THR A 8 -24.98 8.59 26.20
N ALA A 9 -23.76 8.66 26.68
CA ALA A 9 -22.59 9.09 25.92
C ALA A 9 -22.37 8.23 24.67
N LEU A 10 -22.27 8.86 23.49
CA LEU A 10 -21.47 8.31 22.40
C LEU A 10 -20.13 9.03 22.42
N ALA A 11 -19.20 8.51 23.22
CA ALA A 11 -17.79 8.68 22.92
C ALA A 11 -17.52 7.82 21.68
N GLY A 12 -17.63 8.42 20.49
CA GLY A 12 -17.12 7.84 19.26
C GLY A 12 -15.61 7.72 19.38
N LEU A 13 -15.14 6.62 19.96
CA LEU A 13 -13.78 6.16 19.76
C LEU A 13 -13.68 5.89 18.25
N MET A 14 -13.11 6.85 17.54
CA MET A 14 -12.57 6.61 16.21
C MET A 14 -11.51 5.53 16.39
N ALA A 15 -11.92 4.27 16.27
CA ALA A 15 -10.99 3.19 15.99
C ALA A 15 -10.39 3.55 14.63
N GLY A 16 -9.26 4.26 14.66
CA GLY A 16 -8.43 4.45 13.49
C GLY A 16 -8.18 3.05 12.89
N PRO A 17 -8.27 2.90 11.57
CA PRO A 17 -8.16 1.60 10.95
C PRO A 17 -6.84 0.97 11.36
N ALA A 18 -6.89 -0.23 11.94
CA ALA A 18 -5.73 -1.08 12.22
C ALA A 18 -5.05 -1.61 10.94
N LEU A 19 -5.23 -0.92 9.81
CA LEU A 19 -4.74 -1.30 8.49
C LEU A 19 -3.30 -0.83 8.27
N ALA A 20 -2.85 0.21 9.01
CA ALA A 20 -1.57 0.87 8.80
C ALA A 20 -0.43 0.43 9.73
N ASP A 21 -0.64 -0.58 10.57
CA ASP A 21 0.43 -1.05 11.46
C ASP A 21 1.63 -1.52 10.64
N GLY A 22 2.76 -0.83 10.77
CA GLY A 22 3.98 -1.06 9.99
C GLY A 22 4.09 -0.30 8.65
N MET A 23 3.17 0.60 8.31
CA MET A 23 3.20 1.35 7.03
C MET A 23 3.46 2.86 7.19
N ASP A 24 3.88 3.30 8.39
CA ASP A 24 4.12 4.71 8.72
C ASP A 24 5.17 5.38 7.81
N ASN A 25 6.13 4.61 7.30
CA ASN A 25 7.14 5.07 6.34
C ASN A 25 6.58 5.27 4.92
N ALA A 26 5.54 4.53 4.53
CA ALA A 26 5.00 4.54 3.17
C ALA A 26 3.77 5.45 3.00
N VAL A 27 2.90 5.52 4.01
CA VAL A 27 1.67 6.34 3.95
C VAL A 27 2.03 7.82 3.80
N GLY A 28 1.50 8.45 2.74
CA GLY A 28 1.78 9.86 2.42
C GLY A 28 3.11 10.10 1.69
N ASN A 29 3.95 9.08 1.55
CA ASN A 29 5.20 9.10 0.81
C ASN A 29 5.06 8.36 -0.54
N THR A 30 6.11 8.41 -1.35
CA THR A 30 6.19 7.63 -2.60
C THR A 30 7.03 6.38 -2.35
N VAL A 31 6.46 5.21 -2.68
CA VAL A 31 7.20 3.94 -2.63
C VAL A 31 7.69 3.63 -4.03
N ARG A 32 8.96 3.90 -4.31
CA ARG A 32 9.58 3.63 -5.60
C ARG A 32 10.01 2.18 -5.68
N VAL A 33 9.53 1.49 -6.70
CA VAL A 33 9.86 0.09 -6.99
C VAL A 33 10.65 0.02 -8.28
N ILE A 34 11.92 -0.41 -8.19
CA ILE A 34 12.78 -0.67 -9.34
C ILE A 34 12.90 -2.18 -9.53
N VAL A 35 12.57 -2.67 -10.72
CA VAL A 35 12.46 -4.10 -11.02
C VAL A 35 13.65 -4.66 -11.80
N ASN A 36 14.58 -3.81 -12.24
CA ASN A 36 15.79 -4.24 -12.94
C ASN A 36 16.94 -3.21 -12.85
N ASP A 37 18.14 -3.63 -13.25
CA ASP A 37 19.35 -2.80 -13.26
C ASP A 37 19.29 -1.62 -14.25
N ALA A 38 18.38 -1.68 -15.24
CA ALA A 38 18.14 -0.58 -16.18
C ALA A 38 17.38 0.59 -15.54
N GLY A 39 16.91 0.43 -14.29
CA GLY A 39 16.14 1.45 -13.58
C GLY A 39 14.67 1.48 -13.96
N ASN A 40 14.17 0.44 -14.63
CA ASN A 40 12.74 0.36 -14.93
C ASN A 40 11.97 0.04 -13.65
N GLY A 41 10.78 0.59 -13.53
CA GLY A 41 10.02 0.51 -12.29
C GLY A 41 8.71 1.27 -12.32
N PHE A 42 8.12 1.44 -11.15
CA PHE A 42 6.93 2.24 -10.94
C PHE A 42 6.94 2.83 -9.53
N ASP A 43 6.13 3.86 -9.33
CA ASP A 43 5.90 4.46 -8.02
C ASP A 43 4.53 3.99 -7.51
N ALA A 44 4.51 3.44 -6.30
CA ALA A 44 3.32 3.01 -5.59
C ALA A 44 2.93 4.03 -4.50
N TYR A 45 1.63 4.17 -4.28
CA TYR A 45 1.07 5.12 -3.35
C TYR A 45 0.05 4.45 -2.43
N PHE A 46 0.21 4.69 -1.13
CA PHE A 46 -0.60 4.11 -0.06
C PHE A 46 -1.26 5.24 0.73
N ASP A 47 -2.59 5.22 0.80
CA ASP A 47 -3.38 6.17 1.57
C ASP A 47 -3.82 5.56 2.91
N ALA A 48 -3.91 6.40 3.94
CA ALA A 48 -4.22 5.99 5.31
C ALA A 48 -5.63 5.35 5.47
N ASP A 49 -6.51 5.55 4.49
CA ASP A 49 -7.83 4.93 4.41
C ASP A 49 -7.79 3.51 3.81
N GLY A 50 -6.60 3.04 3.40
CA GLY A 50 -6.40 1.74 2.80
C GLY A 50 -6.43 1.75 1.27
N ALA A 51 -6.53 2.91 0.61
CA ALA A 51 -6.52 2.97 -0.86
C ALA A 51 -5.09 2.82 -1.43
N TYR A 52 -4.99 2.09 -2.54
CA TYR A 52 -3.76 1.89 -3.31
C TYR A 52 -3.90 2.48 -4.72
N SER A 53 -2.82 3.10 -5.19
CA SER A 53 -2.65 3.47 -6.60
C SER A 53 -1.18 3.42 -7.02
N ASP A 54 -0.90 3.51 -8.32
CA ASP A 54 0.47 3.61 -8.82
C ASP A 54 0.63 4.44 -10.10
N SER A 55 1.89 4.66 -10.48
CA SER A 55 2.28 5.40 -11.69
C SER A 55 2.02 4.64 -13.00
N LEU A 56 1.62 3.36 -12.95
CA LEU A 56 1.19 2.60 -14.12
C LEU A 56 -0.31 2.80 -14.42
N GLY A 57 -1.00 3.56 -13.57
CA GLY A 57 -2.42 3.89 -13.71
C GLY A 57 -3.36 2.90 -13.00
N ARG A 58 -2.83 1.96 -12.20
CA ARG A 58 -3.66 1.06 -11.38
C ARG A 58 -4.25 1.86 -10.22
N SER A 59 -5.54 1.69 -9.98
CA SER A 59 -6.28 2.36 -8.90
C SER A 59 -7.50 1.52 -8.50
N GLY A 60 -8.14 1.86 -7.37
CA GLY A 60 -9.31 1.16 -6.85
C GLY A 60 -9.00 -0.13 -6.09
N ALA A 61 -7.74 -0.57 -6.08
CA ALA A 61 -7.26 -1.60 -5.17
C ALA A 61 -7.12 -1.03 -3.75
N GLY A 62 -7.21 -1.92 -2.77
CA GLY A 62 -6.88 -1.63 -1.38
C GLY A 62 -5.52 -2.20 -0.98
N TRP A 63 -5.06 -1.88 0.22
CA TRP A 63 -3.89 -2.49 0.82
C TRP A 63 -4.12 -2.86 2.28
N THR A 64 -3.38 -3.86 2.75
CA THR A 64 -3.34 -4.29 4.15
C THR A 64 -1.92 -4.64 4.53
N ALA A 65 -1.47 -4.25 5.72
CA ALA A 65 -0.18 -4.65 6.27
C ALA A 65 -0.35 -5.35 7.62
N SER A 66 0.51 -6.33 7.89
CA SER A 66 0.59 -7.00 9.18
C SER A 66 2.02 -7.49 9.43
N GLY A 67 2.73 -6.84 10.35
CA GLY A 67 4.12 -7.17 10.65
C GLY A 67 5.03 -6.89 9.44
N ASN A 68 5.63 -7.95 8.89
CA ASN A 68 6.56 -7.87 7.76
C ASN A 68 5.92 -8.31 6.44
N GLU A 69 4.60 -8.23 6.32
CA GLU A 69 3.87 -8.57 5.09
C GLU A 69 2.93 -7.42 4.70
N LEU A 70 2.95 -7.08 3.41
CA LEU A 70 2.03 -6.13 2.79
C LEU A 70 1.30 -6.86 1.66
N CYS A 71 0.00 -6.67 1.58
CA CYS A 71 -0.85 -7.21 0.53
C CYS A 71 -1.53 -6.08 -0.25
N ILE A 72 -1.52 -6.19 -1.57
CA ILE A 72 -2.33 -5.38 -2.49
C ILE A 72 -3.57 -6.18 -2.85
N ASN A 73 -4.73 -5.67 -2.47
CA ASN A 73 -6.01 -6.32 -2.62
C ASN A 73 -6.74 -5.74 -3.84
N PRO A 74 -7.00 -6.51 -4.90
CA PRO A 74 -7.74 -6.02 -6.05
C PRO A 74 -9.17 -5.60 -5.64
N PRO A 75 -9.82 -4.69 -6.39
CA PRO A 75 -11.21 -4.32 -6.11
C PRO A 75 -12.15 -5.51 -6.21
N ASP A 76 -13.25 -5.48 -5.46
CA ASP A 76 -14.27 -6.53 -5.47
C ASP A 76 -14.77 -6.81 -6.89
N GLY A 77 -14.76 -8.09 -7.27
CA GLY A 77 -15.20 -8.53 -8.60
C GLY A 77 -14.19 -8.28 -9.72
N ALA A 78 -12.96 -7.85 -9.42
CA ALA A 78 -11.88 -7.81 -10.39
C ALA A 78 -11.58 -9.21 -10.95
N MET A 79 -11.38 -9.28 -12.27
CA MET A 79 -11.11 -10.52 -13.00
C MET A 79 -9.83 -10.35 -13.81
N ASN A 80 -9.04 -11.41 -13.88
CA ASN A 80 -7.90 -11.53 -14.78
C ASN A 80 -8.38 -11.71 -16.23
N GLU A 81 -7.48 -11.54 -17.19
CA GLU A 81 -7.79 -11.69 -18.63
C GLU A 81 -8.29 -13.09 -19.00
N ASP A 82 -7.88 -14.10 -18.24
CA ASP A 82 -8.31 -15.49 -18.40
C ASP A 82 -9.70 -15.79 -17.78
N GLY A 83 -10.35 -14.78 -17.20
CA GLY A 83 -11.64 -14.90 -16.55
C GLY A 83 -11.60 -15.50 -15.14
N SER A 84 -10.42 -15.67 -14.55
CA SER A 84 -10.29 -16.03 -13.13
C SER A 84 -10.43 -14.79 -12.22
N PRO A 85 -10.91 -14.93 -10.97
CA PRO A 85 -10.94 -13.81 -10.03
C PRO A 85 -9.52 -13.33 -9.69
N ALA A 86 -9.30 -12.01 -9.75
CA ALA A 86 -8.05 -11.42 -9.29
C ALA A 86 -7.83 -11.73 -7.81
N GLN A 87 -6.61 -12.12 -7.44
CA GLN A 87 -6.24 -12.45 -6.06
C GLN A 87 -5.38 -11.35 -5.45
N SER A 88 -5.38 -11.26 -4.12
CA SER A 88 -4.44 -10.40 -3.40
C SER A 88 -3.01 -10.80 -3.71
N ASN A 89 -2.16 -9.82 -3.98
CA ASN A 89 -0.72 -10.02 -4.14
C ASN A 89 -0.02 -9.60 -2.84
N CYS A 90 0.50 -10.57 -2.10
CA CYS A 90 1.17 -10.35 -0.82
C CYS A 90 2.67 -10.58 -0.96
N GLY A 91 3.45 -9.72 -0.33
CA GLY A 91 4.90 -9.82 -0.32
C GLY A 91 5.51 -9.25 0.95
N PRO A 92 6.82 -9.45 1.13
CA PRO A 92 7.53 -9.00 2.30
C PRO A 92 7.57 -7.48 2.35
N TRP A 93 7.48 -6.94 3.55
CA TRP A 93 7.54 -5.53 3.86
C TRP A 93 8.55 -5.24 4.95
N ASN A 94 9.29 -4.14 4.79
CA ASN A 94 10.22 -3.65 5.79
C ASN A 94 9.62 -2.40 6.48
N PRO A 95 8.96 -2.57 7.64
CA PRO A 95 8.35 -1.45 8.36
C PRO A 95 9.40 -0.47 8.92
N ASP A 96 10.64 -0.93 9.08
CA ASP A 96 11.75 -0.13 9.63
C ASP A 96 12.53 0.63 8.55
N LEU A 97 12.13 0.52 7.27
CA LEU A 97 12.80 1.23 6.18
C LEU A 97 12.54 2.74 6.28
N ALA A 98 13.59 3.52 6.55
CA ALA A 98 13.46 4.95 6.70
C ALA A 98 13.19 5.66 5.37
N VAL A 99 12.63 6.87 5.43
CA VAL A 99 12.51 7.75 4.28
C VAL A 99 13.90 8.11 3.76
N GLY A 100 14.12 7.95 2.45
CA GLY A 100 15.40 8.13 1.77
C GLY A 100 16.22 6.85 1.62
N ASP A 101 15.88 5.79 2.37
CA ASP A 101 16.60 4.52 2.30
C ASP A 101 15.99 3.57 1.25
N SER A 102 16.79 2.55 0.92
CA SER A 102 16.42 1.49 -0.02
C SER A 102 16.61 0.10 0.57
N TRP A 103 15.74 -0.83 0.20
CA TRP A 103 15.80 -2.24 0.58
C TRP A 103 15.53 -3.13 -0.64
N GLN A 104 16.21 -4.28 -0.71
CA GLN A 104 16.03 -5.26 -1.79
C GLN A 104 15.26 -6.48 -1.30
N THR A 105 14.37 -6.98 -2.15
CA THR A 105 13.56 -8.16 -1.85
C THR A 105 13.18 -8.93 -3.12
N ASP A 106 12.94 -10.23 -2.99
CA ASP A 106 12.53 -11.15 -4.05
C ASP A 106 11.10 -11.68 -3.86
N GLY A 107 10.37 -11.21 -2.85
CA GLY A 107 9.05 -11.77 -2.49
C GLY A 107 7.84 -11.14 -3.17
N TRP A 108 8.03 -10.31 -4.21
CA TRP A 108 6.95 -9.61 -4.93
C TRP A 108 6.76 -10.05 -6.39
N GLY A 109 7.51 -11.07 -6.84
CA GLY A 109 7.44 -11.63 -8.19
C GLY A 109 8.70 -12.42 -8.56
N ASP A 110 8.90 -12.63 -9.86
CA ASP A 110 10.05 -13.36 -10.38
C ASP A 110 11.29 -12.44 -10.47
N GLY A 111 11.97 -12.27 -9.34
CA GLY A 111 13.26 -11.58 -9.29
C GLY A 111 13.40 -10.59 -8.14
N THR A 112 14.61 -10.08 -7.95
CA THR A 112 14.91 -9.07 -6.95
C THR A 112 14.45 -7.70 -7.42
N ILE A 113 13.63 -7.04 -6.60
CA ILE A 113 13.25 -5.64 -6.74
C ILE A 113 13.97 -4.80 -5.69
N THR A 114 14.13 -3.51 -5.97
CA THR A 114 14.59 -2.51 -5.01
C THR A 114 13.43 -1.59 -4.67
N ILE A 115 13.15 -1.45 -3.38
CA ILE A 115 12.13 -0.55 -2.83
C ILE A 115 12.85 0.63 -2.18
N THR A 116 12.46 1.84 -2.53
CA THR A 116 12.96 3.09 -1.93
C THR A 116 11.79 3.90 -1.43
N ILE A 117 11.89 4.44 -0.21
CA ILE A 117 10.90 5.39 0.31
C ILE A 117 11.34 6.81 -0.02
N LEU A 118 10.56 7.54 -0.81
CA LEU A 118 10.83 8.94 -1.13
C LEU A 118 9.86 9.84 -0.38
N GLU A 119 10.38 10.90 0.22
CA GLU A 119 9.57 11.86 0.99
C GLU A 119 8.50 12.51 0.09
N GLY A 120 7.25 12.46 0.53
CA GLY A 120 6.12 13.08 -0.16
C GLY A 120 5.73 12.43 -1.49
N ARG A 121 4.75 13.05 -2.15
CA ARG A 121 4.20 12.65 -3.45
C ARG A 121 4.63 13.58 -4.57
N GLY A 122 4.53 13.13 -5.82
CA GLY A 122 4.74 13.95 -7.02
C GLY A 122 6.15 13.92 -7.59
N HIS A 123 6.93 12.88 -7.29
CA HIS A 123 8.20 12.61 -7.96
C HIS A 123 7.97 12.23 -9.43
N ASP A 124 8.93 12.54 -10.29
CA ASP A 124 8.92 12.02 -11.66
C ASP A 124 9.02 10.50 -11.62
N ALA A 125 8.00 9.82 -12.15
CA ALA A 125 7.93 8.37 -12.14
C ALA A 125 9.10 7.75 -12.94
N PRO A 126 9.62 6.57 -12.52
CA PRO A 126 10.62 5.85 -13.29
C PRO A 126 10.06 5.37 -14.63
N THR A 127 10.95 4.97 -15.53
CA THR A 127 10.57 4.32 -16.79
C THR A 127 9.77 3.05 -16.49
N PRO A 128 8.55 2.88 -17.03
CA PRO A 128 7.77 1.67 -16.81
C PRO A 128 8.53 0.39 -17.23
N PRO A 129 8.34 -0.75 -16.55
CA PRO A 129 8.85 -2.02 -17.02
C PRO A 129 8.29 -2.35 -18.40
N SER A 130 9.12 -2.89 -19.28
CA SER A 130 8.66 -3.47 -20.55
C SER A 130 7.80 -4.69 -20.25
N GLN A 131 6.57 -4.70 -20.79
CA GLN A 131 5.66 -5.85 -20.80
C GLN A 131 6.24 -7.00 -21.62
#